data_AF-A0A5D4R2U2-F1
#
_entry.id   AF-A0A5D4R2U2-F1
#
_cell.length_a   1.000
_cell.length_b   1.000
_cell.length_c   1.000
_cell.angle_alpha   90.00
_cell.angle_beta   90.00
_cell.angle_gamma   90.00
#
_symmetry.space_group_name_H-M   'P 1'
#
loop_
_entity.id
_entity.type
_entity.pdbx_description
1 polymer ?
#
loop_
_entity_poly.entity_id
_entity_poly.type
_entity_poly.pdbx_seq_one_letter_code
_entity_poly.pdbx_strand_id
1 'polypeptide(L)'
;MYKKFCLISIIAVLILSACSSMGRVAKDCPPNAVIEWIDVLMVNGIKYEGGDEGLSEGETPEKGKKIGEVTYTLADNACLGHKLKNGDAAFLPVGTEIYEISGYRSDFRVLAGNQVYQVSENNKAKILSDLLDIKGKVAKMSLESDYDGSHISDFTEKETTDFMEDFLSRDYVGFDKNFKKIKGDRRVFLRIHLKDGSYFGIVYWLDENVLNVGAVGTERMRQIVIDRKEQ
;
A
#
# COMPACT_ATOMS: atom_id res chain seq x y z
N MET A 1 51.58 52.01 -6.19
CA MET A 1 50.14 51.87 -5.88
C MET A 1 49.46 50.64 -6.51
N TYR A 2 49.99 50.03 -7.57
CA TYR A 2 49.37 48.85 -8.22
C TYR A 2 49.42 47.52 -7.43
N LYS A 3 50.41 47.31 -6.55
CA LYS A 3 50.55 46.04 -5.80
C LYS A 3 49.49 45.82 -4.70
N LYS A 4 48.92 46.88 -4.13
CA LYS A 4 47.85 46.77 -3.11
C LYS A 4 46.46 46.53 -3.72
N PHE A 5 46.23 47.00 -4.96
CA PHE A 5 44.97 46.77 -5.67
C PHE A 5 44.86 45.34 -6.22
N CYS A 6 45.98 44.73 -6.66
CA CYS A 6 45.98 43.32 -7.06
C CYS A 6 45.68 42.36 -5.90
N LEU A 7 46.16 42.65 -4.68
CA LEU A 7 45.95 41.76 -3.53
C LEU A 7 44.47 41.72 -3.08
N ILE A 8 43.78 42.86 -3.18
CA ILE A 8 42.35 42.98 -2.82
C ILE A 8 41.47 42.27 -3.88
N SER A 9 41.85 42.32 -5.15
CA SER A 9 41.13 41.62 -6.23
C SER A 9 41.26 40.10 -6.14
N ILE A 10 42.38 39.56 -5.65
CA ILE A 10 42.59 38.11 -5.50
C ILE A 10 41.77 37.54 -4.32
N ILE A 11 41.63 38.30 -3.23
CA ILE A 11 40.83 37.89 -2.07
C ILE A 11 39.32 37.91 -2.38
N ALA A 12 38.84 38.87 -3.17
CA ALA A 12 37.42 38.94 -3.58
C ALA A 12 36.99 37.76 -4.47
N VAL A 13 37.88 37.23 -5.32
CA VAL A 13 37.62 36.06 -6.19
C VAL A 13 37.58 34.75 -5.41
N LEU A 14 38.32 34.66 -4.29
CA LEU A 14 38.30 33.49 -3.40
C LEU A 14 37.03 33.41 -2.53
N ILE A 15 36.39 34.55 -2.25
CA ILE A 15 35.13 34.58 -1.47
C ILE A 15 33.92 34.25 -2.37
N LEU A 16 33.99 34.57 -3.67
CA LEU A 16 32.92 34.27 -4.65
C LEU A 16 32.88 32.79 -5.09
N SER A 17 33.94 32.01 -4.83
CA SER A 17 34.00 30.58 -5.15
C SER A 17 33.59 29.67 -3.98
N ALA A 18 33.23 30.23 -2.82
CA ALA A 18 32.86 29.47 -1.62
C ALA A 18 31.36 29.08 -1.54
N CYS A 19 30.53 29.52 -2.50
CA CYS A 19 29.07 29.24 -2.49
C CYS A 19 28.60 28.17 -3.48
N SER A 20 29.49 27.41 -4.13
CA SER A 20 29.08 26.33 -5.05
C SER A 20 29.09 24.92 -4.44
N SER A 21 29.40 24.78 -3.13
CA SER A 21 29.42 23.48 -2.44
C SER A 21 28.33 23.30 -1.37
N MET A 22 27.32 24.18 -1.33
CA MET A 22 26.10 23.96 -0.55
C MET A 22 25.00 23.32 -1.40
N GLY A 23 25.37 22.22 -2.04
CA GLY A 23 24.45 21.23 -2.57
C GLY A 23 25.08 19.90 -2.25
N ARG A 24 24.78 19.35 -1.06
CA ARG A 24 24.95 17.91 -0.83
C ARG A 24 23.98 17.23 -1.79
N VAL A 25 24.39 17.09 -3.05
CA VAL A 25 23.77 16.15 -3.98
C VAL A 25 23.88 14.82 -3.27
N ALA A 26 22.72 14.31 -2.87
CA ALA A 26 22.59 13.03 -2.19
C ALA A 26 23.44 12.01 -2.95
N LYS A 27 24.45 11.46 -2.26
CA LYS A 27 25.38 10.48 -2.86
C LYS A 27 24.67 9.22 -3.39
N ASP A 28 23.37 9.08 -3.12
CA ASP A 28 22.56 7.90 -3.39
C ASP A 28 21.44 8.14 -4.41
N CYS A 29 21.33 9.33 -5.02
CA CYS A 29 20.41 9.59 -6.13
C CYS A 29 21.16 9.41 -7.45
N PRO A 30 20.96 8.31 -8.21
CA PRO A 30 21.60 8.16 -9.50
C PRO A 30 21.13 9.26 -10.44
N PRO A 31 22.04 9.93 -11.17
CA PRO A 31 21.62 10.87 -12.20
C PRO A 31 20.80 10.12 -13.26
N ASN A 32 19.59 10.59 -13.52
CA ASN A 32 18.61 10.03 -14.47
C ASN A 32 17.82 8.79 -14.02
N ALA A 33 17.77 8.45 -12.72
CA ALA A 33 16.83 7.44 -12.24
C ALA A 33 15.42 8.04 -12.14
N VAL A 34 14.45 7.47 -12.87
CA VAL A 34 13.02 7.70 -12.63
C VAL A 34 12.52 6.57 -11.74
N ILE A 35 11.99 6.92 -10.57
CA ILE A 35 11.44 5.95 -9.62
C ILE A 35 9.93 5.96 -9.75
N GLU A 36 9.36 4.85 -10.18
CA GLU A 36 7.92 4.63 -10.17
C GLU A 36 7.51 4.16 -8.77
N TRP A 37 6.59 4.89 -8.15
CA TRP A 37 6.06 4.57 -6.84
C TRP A 37 4.69 3.89 -6.99
N ILE A 38 4.47 2.84 -6.20
CA ILE A 38 3.10 2.45 -5.85
C ILE A 38 2.56 3.53 -4.91
N ASP A 39 1.25 3.84 -4.99
CA ASP A 39 0.63 4.80 -4.08
C ASP A 39 0.67 4.26 -2.65
N VAL A 40 1.66 4.71 -1.87
CA VAL A 40 1.93 4.24 -0.51
C VAL A 40 1.82 5.37 0.49
N LEU A 41 1.40 5.04 1.71
CA LEU A 41 1.34 5.92 2.86
C LEU A 41 1.87 5.17 4.08
N MET A 42 2.71 5.80 4.91
CA MET A 42 3.16 5.18 6.16
C MET A 42 2.84 6.07 7.36
N VAL A 43 2.13 5.50 8.33
CA VAL A 43 1.79 6.17 9.59
C VAL A 43 1.73 5.16 10.74
N ASN A 44 2.20 5.55 11.93
CA ASN A 44 2.21 4.71 13.14
C ASN A 44 2.88 3.32 12.99
N GLY A 45 3.87 3.22 12.10
CA GLY A 45 4.61 1.99 11.82
C GLY A 45 3.86 1.01 10.92
N ILE A 46 2.77 1.46 10.28
CA ILE A 46 1.93 0.66 9.39
C ILE A 46 2.04 1.25 7.99
N LYS A 47 2.24 0.37 7.00
CA LYS A 47 2.26 0.73 5.59
C LYS A 47 0.88 0.47 4.99
N TYR A 48 0.38 1.45 4.28
CA TYR A 48 -0.87 1.40 3.56
C TYR A 48 -0.59 1.63 2.07
N GLU A 49 -1.43 1.05 1.24
CA GLU A 49 -1.46 1.24 -0.21
C GLU A 49 -2.79 1.87 -0.60
N GLY A 50 -2.72 2.89 -1.45
CA GLY A 50 -3.88 3.51 -2.08
C GLY A 50 -4.35 2.63 -3.23
N GLY A 51 -5.66 2.63 -3.48
CA GLY A 51 -6.25 1.81 -4.55
C GLY A 51 -7.38 0.90 -4.10
N ASP A 52 -8.03 1.18 -2.96
CA ASP A 52 -9.38 0.66 -2.73
C ASP A 52 -10.32 1.25 -3.78
N GLU A 53 -10.47 0.51 -4.87
CA GLU A 53 -11.49 0.74 -5.89
C GLU A 53 -12.87 0.44 -5.26
N GLY A 54 -13.88 1.26 -5.54
CA GLY A 54 -15.27 0.96 -5.17
C GLY A 54 -15.96 1.94 -4.23
N LEU A 55 -15.23 2.86 -3.60
CA LEU A 55 -15.90 4.09 -3.17
C LEU A 55 -16.21 4.88 -4.44
N SER A 56 -17.50 5.07 -4.71
CA SER A 56 -17.94 5.81 -5.88
C SER A 56 -17.31 7.21 -5.88
N GLU A 57 -16.99 7.75 -7.07
CA GLU A 57 -16.52 9.13 -7.18
C GLU A 57 -17.51 10.07 -6.44
N GLY A 58 -17.11 10.60 -5.28
CA GLY A 58 -17.93 11.49 -4.46
C GLY A 58 -18.37 10.95 -3.10
N GLU A 59 -18.32 9.63 -2.85
CA GLU A 59 -18.57 9.06 -1.53
C GLU A 59 -17.28 9.04 -0.70
N THR A 60 -17.10 10.08 0.12
CA THR A 60 -16.01 10.10 1.10
C THR A 60 -16.49 9.42 2.38
N PRO A 61 -15.79 8.38 2.88
CA PRO A 61 -16.12 7.77 4.16
C PRO A 61 -16.16 8.79 5.28
N GLU A 62 -17.00 8.56 6.29
CA GLU A 62 -17.06 9.44 7.44
C GLU A 62 -15.71 9.49 8.16
N LYS A 63 -15.14 10.69 8.18
CA LYS A 63 -13.83 11.00 8.74
C LYS A 63 -13.87 10.98 10.26
N GLY A 64 -13.01 10.18 10.87
CA GLY A 64 -12.79 10.13 12.32
C GLY A 64 -11.69 11.10 12.78
N LYS A 65 -10.92 10.69 13.80
CA LYS A 65 -9.87 11.53 14.39
C LYS A 65 -8.66 11.69 13.46
N LYS A 66 -7.96 12.84 13.54
CA LYS A 66 -6.61 13.00 12.96
C LYS A 66 -5.62 12.11 13.70
N ILE A 67 -4.90 11.27 12.97
CA ILE A 67 -3.91 10.31 13.50
C ILE A 67 -2.49 10.55 12.98
N GLY A 68 -2.33 11.43 12.01
CA GLY A 68 -1.04 11.78 11.44
C GLY A 68 -1.13 12.89 10.41
N GLU A 69 -0.01 13.15 9.77
CA GLU A 69 0.16 14.13 8.70
C GLU A 69 1.32 13.67 7.82
N VAL A 70 1.21 13.94 6.52
CA VAL A 70 2.29 13.73 5.55
C VAL A 70 3.37 14.78 5.81
N THR A 71 4.59 14.32 6.05
CA THR A 71 5.77 15.15 6.30
C THR A 71 6.80 15.05 5.18
N TYR A 72 6.63 14.08 4.28
CA TYR A 72 7.53 13.86 3.16
C TYR A 72 6.80 13.17 2.00
N THR A 73 6.84 13.80 0.82
CA THR A 73 6.35 13.22 -0.43
C THR A 73 7.49 12.48 -1.11
N LEU A 74 7.32 11.21 -1.52
CA LEU A 74 8.38 10.42 -2.13
C LEU A 74 8.61 10.79 -3.60
N ALA A 75 7.52 11.00 -4.34
CA ALA A 75 7.57 11.40 -5.74
C ALA A 75 8.48 12.64 -5.88
N ASP A 76 9.41 12.56 -6.83
CA ASP A 76 10.41 13.59 -7.16
C ASP A 76 11.40 13.98 -6.05
N ASN A 77 11.31 13.41 -4.85
CA ASN A 77 12.15 13.79 -3.71
C ASN A 77 13.00 12.64 -3.16
N ALA A 78 12.50 11.40 -3.22
CA ALA A 78 13.18 10.23 -2.67
C ALA A 78 14.18 9.62 -3.67
N CYS A 79 15.33 9.18 -3.17
CA CYS A 79 16.32 8.44 -3.95
C CYS A 79 16.04 6.93 -3.93
N LEU A 80 16.77 6.18 -4.78
CA LEU A 80 16.76 4.72 -4.72
C LEU A 80 17.16 4.23 -3.31
N GLY A 81 16.47 3.19 -2.83
CA GLY A 81 16.75 2.58 -1.52
C GLY A 81 16.19 3.36 -0.33
N HIS A 82 15.35 4.38 -0.57
CA HIS A 82 14.60 5.04 0.51
C HIS A 82 13.81 4.02 1.33
N LYS A 83 13.93 4.12 2.66
CA LYS A 83 13.16 3.29 3.59
C LYS A 83 11.98 4.10 4.10
N LEU A 84 10.77 3.61 3.85
CA LEU A 84 9.55 4.23 4.33
C LEU A 84 9.61 4.46 5.85
N LYS A 85 9.14 5.62 6.27
CA LYS A 85 8.98 6.03 7.67
C LYS A 85 7.64 6.73 7.86
N ASN A 86 7.23 6.88 9.11
CA ASN A 86 5.99 7.61 9.44
C ASN A 86 5.99 9.03 8.85
N GLY A 87 4.89 9.38 8.20
CA GLY A 87 4.70 10.65 7.51
C GLY A 87 5.20 10.65 6.05
N ASP A 88 5.73 9.54 5.54
CA ASP A 88 6.00 9.39 4.11
C ASP A 88 4.71 9.07 3.35
N ALA A 89 4.52 9.70 2.19
CA ALA A 89 3.50 9.33 1.21
C ALA A 89 4.08 9.39 -0.20
N ALA A 90 3.66 8.49 -1.09
CA ALA A 90 4.15 8.46 -2.47
C ALA A 90 3.83 9.77 -3.19
N PHE A 91 2.55 10.15 -3.21
CA PHE A 91 2.05 11.25 -4.04
C PHE A 91 1.38 12.38 -3.25
N LEU A 92 0.95 12.13 -2.01
CA LEU A 92 0.27 13.16 -1.22
C LEU A 92 1.24 14.30 -0.87
N PRO A 93 0.81 15.58 -0.98
CA PRO A 93 1.62 16.73 -0.57
C PRO A 93 1.92 16.73 0.92
N VAL A 94 3.07 17.29 1.30
CA VAL A 94 3.40 17.63 2.68
C VAL A 94 2.30 18.51 3.30
N GLY A 95 1.92 18.21 4.54
CA GLY A 95 0.81 18.85 5.25
C GLY A 95 -0.54 18.17 5.05
N THR A 96 -0.64 17.15 4.17
CA THR A 96 -1.86 16.37 4.02
C THR A 96 -2.14 15.61 5.32
N GLU A 97 -3.30 15.86 5.91
CA GLU A 97 -3.70 15.24 7.16
C GLU A 97 -4.22 13.82 6.94
N ILE A 98 -3.93 12.93 7.90
CA ILE A 98 -4.30 11.51 7.85
C ILE A 98 -5.31 11.23 8.96
N TYR A 99 -6.41 10.57 8.60
CA TYR A 99 -7.56 10.38 9.46
C TYR A 99 -7.98 8.92 9.60
N GLU A 100 -8.61 8.61 10.73
CA GLU A 100 -9.39 7.40 10.89
C GLU A 100 -10.62 7.42 9.97
N ILE A 101 -11.12 6.24 9.63
CA ILE A 101 -12.41 6.07 8.96
C ILE A 101 -13.38 5.48 9.99
N SER A 102 -14.53 6.13 10.16
CA SER A 102 -15.56 5.66 11.10
C SER A 102 -16.03 4.25 10.72
N GLY A 103 -16.15 3.38 11.73
CA GLY A 103 -16.54 1.98 11.53
C GLY A 103 -15.38 1.03 11.22
N TYR A 104 -14.15 1.52 11.07
CA TYR A 104 -12.95 0.70 10.88
C TYR A 104 -11.84 1.04 11.87
N ARG A 105 -11.01 0.05 12.18
CA ARG A 105 -9.75 0.27 12.88
C ARG A 105 -8.78 1.03 11.98
N SER A 106 -8.09 2.00 12.56
CA SER A 106 -7.09 2.79 11.86
C SER A 106 -5.86 1.98 11.43
N ASP A 107 -5.65 0.78 11.99
CA ASP A 107 -4.59 -0.15 11.58
C ASP A 107 -4.96 -1.01 10.36
N PHE A 108 -6.19 -0.88 9.87
CA PHE A 108 -6.69 -1.50 8.64
C PHE A 108 -6.83 -0.49 7.51
N ARG A 109 -7.55 0.62 7.71
CA ARG A 109 -7.77 1.64 6.68
C ARG A 109 -7.75 3.06 7.25
N VAL A 110 -7.26 3.99 6.44
CA VAL A 110 -7.15 5.41 6.77
C VAL A 110 -7.57 6.28 5.60
N LEU A 111 -7.98 7.52 5.87
CA LEU A 111 -8.35 8.51 4.87
C LEU A 111 -7.27 9.60 4.80
N ALA A 112 -6.74 9.87 3.61
CA ALA A 112 -5.81 10.97 3.36
C ALA A 112 -6.00 11.50 1.93
N GLY A 113 -6.01 12.82 1.73
CA GLY A 113 -6.19 13.40 0.39
C GLY A 113 -7.49 13.01 -0.32
N ASN A 114 -8.58 12.78 0.44
CA ASN A 114 -9.86 12.24 -0.04
C ASN A 114 -9.80 10.83 -0.64
N GLN A 115 -8.73 10.09 -0.36
CA GLN A 115 -8.54 8.72 -0.80
C GLN A 115 -8.41 7.79 0.39
N VAL A 116 -8.96 6.57 0.24
CA VAL A 116 -8.78 5.50 1.20
C VAL A 116 -7.49 4.75 0.91
N TYR A 117 -6.73 4.56 1.98
CA TYR A 117 -5.52 3.76 2.00
C TYR A 117 -5.77 2.55 2.88
N GLN A 118 -5.52 1.36 2.34
CA GLN A 118 -5.67 0.09 3.03
C GLN A 118 -4.32 -0.47 3.42
N VAL A 119 -4.24 -1.09 4.59
CA VAL A 119 -3.02 -1.71 5.09
C VAL A 119 -2.50 -2.75 4.09
N SER A 120 -1.21 -2.65 3.78
CA SER A 120 -0.47 -3.69 3.06
C SER A 120 0.52 -4.40 3.99
N GLU A 121 1.09 -3.70 4.97
CA GLU A 121 2.01 -4.28 5.95
C GLU A 121 1.80 -3.73 7.37
N ASN A 122 1.66 -4.64 8.32
CA ASN A 122 1.64 -4.35 9.75
C ASN A 122 2.40 -5.43 10.53
N ASN A 123 3.56 -5.09 11.08
CA ASN A 123 4.42 -6.05 11.79
C ASN A 123 3.85 -6.54 13.14
N LYS A 124 2.76 -5.91 13.62
CA LYS A 124 2.06 -6.33 14.85
C LYS A 124 1.00 -7.40 14.57
N ALA A 125 0.57 -7.55 13.32
CA ALA A 125 -0.42 -8.55 12.95
C ALA A 125 0.18 -9.97 13.01
N LYS A 126 -0.55 -10.90 13.63
CA LYS A 126 -0.16 -12.32 13.71
C LYS A 126 -1.06 -13.19 12.84
N ILE A 127 -2.33 -12.83 12.75
CA ILE A 127 -3.31 -13.46 11.87
C ILE A 127 -3.97 -12.41 10.97
N LEU A 128 -4.63 -12.86 9.90
CA LEU A 128 -5.27 -11.94 8.95
C LEU A 128 -6.37 -11.09 9.58
N SER A 129 -7.04 -11.53 10.64
CA SER A 129 -8.01 -10.67 11.35
C SER A 129 -7.37 -9.56 12.20
N ASP A 130 -6.09 -9.65 12.54
CA ASP A 130 -5.35 -8.53 13.12
C ASP A 130 -5.05 -7.47 12.06
N LEU A 131 -4.79 -7.89 10.83
CA LEU A 131 -4.49 -7.03 9.68
C LEU A 131 -5.76 -6.41 9.08
N LEU A 132 -6.78 -7.23 8.84
CA LEU A 132 -7.97 -6.86 8.08
C LEU A 132 -9.19 -6.76 9.01
N ASP A 133 -9.69 -5.54 9.19
CA ASP A 133 -10.86 -5.27 10.04
C ASP A 133 -12.19 -5.48 9.29
N ILE A 134 -12.37 -6.68 8.72
CA ILE A 134 -13.48 -7.03 7.83
C ILE A 134 -14.44 -8.09 8.39
N LYS A 135 -14.18 -8.61 9.60
CA LYS A 135 -15.05 -9.62 10.22
C LYS A 135 -16.47 -9.07 10.38
N GLY A 136 -17.44 -9.75 9.77
CA GLY A 136 -18.85 -9.33 9.77
C GLY A 136 -19.18 -8.15 8.84
N LYS A 137 -18.19 -7.62 8.10
CA LYS A 137 -18.32 -6.48 7.19
C LYS A 137 -18.26 -6.85 5.70
N VAL A 138 -17.97 -8.11 5.38
CA VAL A 138 -18.04 -8.64 4.02
C VAL A 138 -19.50 -8.79 3.59
N ALA A 139 -19.82 -8.28 2.41
CA ALA A 139 -21.13 -8.41 1.76
C ALA A 139 -21.16 -9.63 0.82
N LYS A 140 -20.15 -9.77 -0.03
CA LYS A 140 -19.98 -10.91 -0.93
C LYS A 140 -18.53 -11.04 -1.39
N MET A 141 -18.21 -12.19 -1.97
CA MET A 141 -16.98 -12.41 -2.72
C MET A 141 -17.31 -12.66 -4.20
N SER A 142 -16.49 -12.18 -5.11
CA SER A 142 -16.62 -12.47 -6.55
C SER A 142 -15.32 -12.97 -7.15
N LEU A 143 -15.43 -13.76 -8.21
CA LEU A 143 -14.34 -14.14 -9.09
C LEU A 143 -14.22 -13.09 -10.21
N GLU A 144 -13.00 -12.70 -10.54
CA GLU A 144 -12.70 -11.74 -11.58
C GLU A 144 -11.74 -12.30 -12.63
N SER A 145 -11.85 -11.75 -13.83
CA SER A 145 -11.00 -12.00 -14.97
C SER A 145 -9.57 -11.56 -14.69
N ASP A 146 -8.62 -12.45 -14.93
CA ASP A 146 -7.19 -12.17 -14.84
C ASP A 146 -6.66 -11.36 -16.05
N TYR A 147 -7.50 -11.14 -17.05
CA TYR A 147 -7.17 -10.36 -18.25
C TYR A 147 -7.50 -8.88 -18.10
N ASP A 148 -8.70 -8.56 -17.61
CA ASP A 148 -9.24 -7.19 -17.58
C ASP A 148 -9.90 -6.80 -16.24
N GLY A 149 -9.86 -7.67 -15.22
CA GLY A 149 -10.49 -7.40 -13.93
C GLY A 149 -12.01 -7.39 -13.95
N SER A 150 -12.65 -7.75 -15.07
CA SER A 150 -14.11 -7.80 -15.16
C SER A 150 -14.68 -8.89 -14.26
N HIS A 151 -15.90 -8.64 -13.77
CA HIS A 151 -16.65 -9.60 -12.97
C HIS A 151 -16.96 -10.87 -13.78
N ILE A 152 -16.65 -12.05 -13.21
CA ILE A 152 -17.01 -13.35 -13.79
C ILE A 152 -18.25 -13.92 -13.09
N SER A 153 -18.18 -14.10 -11.77
CA SER A 153 -19.28 -14.70 -11.00
C SER A 153 -19.20 -14.36 -9.51
N ASP A 154 -20.33 -14.40 -8.82
CA ASP A 154 -20.43 -14.17 -7.37
C ASP A 154 -20.43 -15.52 -6.63
N PHE A 155 -19.63 -15.64 -5.56
CA PHE A 155 -19.71 -16.77 -4.64
C PHE A 155 -21.05 -16.76 -3.89
N THR A 156 -21.55 -17.94 -3.51
CA THR A 156 -22.74 -18.03 -2.66
C THR A 156 -22.47 -17.43 -1.28
N GLU A 157 -23.52 -17.10 -0.53
CA GLU A 157 -23.38 -16.64 0.86
C GLU A 157 -22.63 -17.67 1.73
N LYS A 158 -22.92 -18.96 1.52
CA LYS A 158 -22.26 -20.04 2.25
C LYS A 158 -20.77 -20.10 1.90
N GLU A 159 -20.42 -20.09 0.61
CA GLU A 159 -19.02 -20.12 0.18
C GLU A 159 -18.23 -18.90 0.65
N THR A 160 -18.85 -17.72 0.59
CA THR A 160 -18.25 -16.48 1.10
C THR A 160 -17.99 -16.59 2.60
N THR A 161 -18.98 -17.04 3.38
CA THR A 161 -18.86 -17.20 4.83
C THR A 161 -17.77 -18.21 5.18
N ASP A 162 -17.84 -19.40 4.59
CA ASP A 162 -16.89 -20.49 4.77
C ASP A 162 -15.45 -20.06 4.44
N PHE A 163 -15.26 -19.35 3.32
CA PHE A 163 -13.95 -18.83 2.93
C PHE A 163 -13.45 -17.77 3.92
N MET A 164 -14.30 -16.83 4.34
CA MET A 164 -13.89 -15.74 5.23
C MET A 164 -13.55 -16.22 6.65
N GLU A 165 -14.23 -17.25 7.15
CA GLU A 165 -13.89 -17.90 8.42
C GLU A 165 -12.46 -18.45 8.39
N ASP A 166 -12.16 -19.24 7.37
CA ASP A 166 -10.83 -19.83 7.18
C ASP A 166 -9.77 -18.74 6.92
N PHE A 167 -10.07 -17.79 6.04
CA PHE A 167 -9.19 -16.68 5.63
C PHE A 167 -8.77 -15.83 6.83
N LEU A 168 -9.72 -15.33 7.62
CA LEU A 168 -9.43 -14.44 8.76
C LEU A 168 -8.73 -15.14 9.93
N SER A 169 -8.74 -16.48 9.95
CA SER A 169 -8.02 -17.30 10.92
C SER A 169 -6.57 -17.61 10.51
N ARG A 170 -6.16 -17.29 9.27
CA ARG A 170 -4.82 -17.64 8.78
C ARG A 170 -3.74 -16.81 9.43
N ASP A 171 -2.61 -17.46 9.71
CA ASP A 171 -1.37 -16.79 10.11
C ASP A 171 -0.94 -15.79 9.04
N TYR A 172 -0.64 -14.57 9.47
CA TYR A 172 -0.05 -13.52 8.66
C TYR A 172 1.47 -13.62 8.78
N VAL A 173 2.14 -13.89 7.66
CA VAL A 173 3.60 -14.03 7.60
C VAL A 173 4.27 -12.88 6.83
N GLY A 174 3.47 -12.01 6.21
CA GLY A 174 3.92 -10.93 5.33
C GLY A 174 4.11 -11.39 3.86
N PHE A 175 3.91 -10.46 2.93
CA PHE A 175 3.95 -10.75 1.49
C PHE A 175 5.32 -11.30 1.05
N ASP A 176 6.43 -10.66 1.42
CA ASP A 176 7.78 -11.05 1.00
C ASP A 176 8.15 -12.51 1.31
N LYS A 177 7.66 -13.04 2.44
CA LYS A 177 7.94 -14.44 2.82
C LYS A 177 7.13 -15.42 1.99
N ASN A 178 5.93 -15.03 1.57
CA ASN A 178 5.04 -15.87 0.78
C ASN A 178 5.34 -15.78 -0.72
N PHE A 179 5.74 -14.62 -1.21
CA PHE A 179 6.10 -14.41 -2.60
C PHE A 179 7.17 -15.42 -3.07
N LYS A 180 8.15 -15.71 -2.22
CA LYS A 180 9.22 -16.70 -2.50
C LYS A 180 8.73 -18.14 -2.68
N LYS A 181 7.50 -18.45 -2.28
CA LYS A 181 6.92 -19.80 -2.40
C LYS A 181 6.23 -20.02 -3.74
N ILE A 182 5.81 -18.95 -4.41
CA ILE A 182 5.06 -18.97 -5.67
C ILE A 182 6.00 -19.44 -6.78
N LYS A 183 5.59 -20.48 -7.52
CA LYS A 183 6.38 -21.07 -8.62
C LYS A 183 5.59 -21.13 -9.93
N GLY A 184 4.28 -21.34 -9.84
CA GLY A 184 3.35 -21.41 -10.95
C GLY A 184 2.63 -20.10 -11.23
N ASP A 185 1.90 -20.10 -12.34
CA ASP A 185 1.09 -18.97 -12.79
C ASP A 185 -0.42 -19.19 -12.62
N ARG A 186 -0.83 -20.35 -12.07
CA ARG A 186 -2.23 -20.67 -11.84
C ARG A 186 -2.79 -19.85 -10.67
N ARG A 187 -3.15 -18.61 -10.97
CA ARG A 187 -3.75 -17.65 -10.04
C ARG A 187 -5.21 -17.38 -10.38
N VAL A 188 -5.93 -16.88 -9.38
CA VAL A 188 -7.25 -16.28 -9.56
C VAL A 188 -7.32 -14.93 -8.85
N PHE A 189 -8.17 -14.06 -9.37
CA PHE A 189 -8.46 -12.75 -8.80
C PHE A 189 -9.79 -12.86 -8.07
N LEU A 190 -9.75 -12.64 -6.76
CA LEU A 190 -10.94 -12.63 -5.91
C LEU A 190 -11.17 -11.20 -5.46
N ARG A 191 -12.42 -10.75 -5.54
CA ARG A 191 -12.83 -9.46 -5.02
C ARG A 191 -13.66 -9.64 -3.77
N ILE A 192 -13.30 -8.93 -2.72
CA ILE A 192 -14.03 -8.88 -1.47
C ILE A 192 -14.80 -7.58 -1.44
N HIS A 193 -16.13 -7.68 -1.50
CA HIS A 193 -17.05 -6.54 -1.42
C HIS A 193 -17.46 -6.35 0.03
N LEU A 194 -17.35 -5.12 0.53
CA LEU A 194 -17.73 -4.75 1.89
C LEU A 194 -19.14 -4.15 1.92
N LYS A 195 -19.76 -4.17 3.09
CA LYS A 195 -21.12 -3.66 3.31
C LYS A 195 -21.24 -2.15 3.19
N ASP A 196 -20.12 -1.43 3.18
CA ASP A 196 -20.05 0.02 2.95
C ASP A 196 -19.94 0.40 1.47
N GLY A 197 -19.99 -0.58 0.56
CA GLY A 197 -19.88 -0.38 -0.89
C GLY A 197 -18.45 -0.44 -1.43
N SER A 198 -17.43 -0.32 -0.58
CA SER A 198 -16.03 -0.46 -1.00
C SER A 198 -15.68 -1.92 -1.29
N TYR A 199 -14.60 -2.13 -2.05
CA TYR A 199 -14.08 -3.46 -2.29
C TYR A 199 -12.55 -3.47 -2.36
N PHE A 200 -11.95 -4.66 -2.27
CA PHE A 200 -10.53 -4.83 -2.52
C PHE A 200 -10.25 -6.20 -3.13
N GLY A 201 -9.18 -6.28 -3.92
CA GLY A 201 -8.75 -7.50 -4.59
C GLY A 201 -7.74 -8.29 -3.77
N ILE A 202 -7.85 -9.61 -3.82
CA ILE A 202 -6.80 -10.55 -3.41
C ILE A 202 -6.49 -11.50 -4.56
N VAL A 203 -5.22 -11.86 -4.68
CA VAL A 203 -4.74 -12.83 -5.67
C VAL A 203 -4.42 -14.13 -4.93
N TYR A 204 -4.93 -15.25 -5.46
CA TYR A 204 -4.76 -16.57 -4.88
C TYR A 204 -4.10 -17.51 -5.89
N TRP A 205 -2.87 -17.95 -5.60
CA TRP A 205 -2.17 -18.99 -6.35
C TRP A 205 -2.60 -20.35 -5.84
N LEU A 206 -3.35 -21.09 -6.67
CA LEU A 206 -4.03 -22.32 -6.26
C LEU A 206 -3.08 -23.50 -6.09
N ASP A 207 -2.03 -23.57 -6.91
CA ASP A 207 -1.08 -24.69 -6.87
C ASP A 207 -0.26 -24.66 -5.57
N GLU A 208 0.25 -23.50 -5.18
CA GLU A 208 1.02 -23.30 -3.94
C GLU A 208 0.13 -23.02 -2.71
N ASN A 209 -1.15 -22.76 -2.92
CA ASN A 209 -2.11 -22.39 -1.89
C ASN A 209 -1.68 -21.12 -1.12
N VAL A 210 -1.26 -20.07 -1.84
CA VAL A 210 -0.73 -18.82 -1.28
C VAL A 210 -1.55 -17.62 -1.72
N LEU A 211 -1.77 -16.66 -0.81
CA LEU A 211 -2.45 -15.39 -1.08
C LEU A 211 -1.48 -14.21 -1.04
N ASN A 212 -1.72 -13.20 -1.90
CA ASN A 212 -0.91 -11.97 -1.96
C ASN A 212 -0.93 -11.17 -0.64
N VAL A 213 -1.98 -11.31 0.18
CA VAL A 213 -2.07 -10.67 1.50
C VAL A 213 -1.10 -11.24 2.55
N GLY A 214 -0.18 -12.13 2.15
CA GLY A 214 0.81 -12.67 3.07
C GLY A 214 0.29 -13.80 3.97
N ALA A 215 -0.64 -14.61 3.44
CA ALA A 215 -1.14 -15.83 4.10
C ALA A 215 -1.07 -17.08 3.19
N VAL A 216 -1.10 -18.26 3.82
CA VAL A 216 -1.29 -19.57 3.15
C VAL A 216 -2.74 -19.98 3.40
N GLY A 217 -3.45 -20.36 2.34
CA GLY A 217 -4.86 -20.75 2.41
C GLY A 217 -5.07 -22.15 3.03
N THR A 218 -6.32 -22.51 3.28
CA THR A 218 -6.70 -23.88 3.66
C THR A 218 -7.08 -24.70 2.43
N GLU A 219 -7.16 -26.02 2.59
CA GLU A 219 -7.68 -26.88 1.52
C GLU A 219 -9.14 -26.55 1.17
N ARG A 220 -9.95 -26.21 2.18
CA ARG A 220 -11.35 -25.83 2.00
C ARG A 220 -11.47 -24.54 1.19
N MET A 221 -10.65 -23.52 1.50
CA MET A 221 -10.58 -22.28 0.71
C MET A 221 -10.24 -22.58 -0.76
N ARG A 222 -9.22 -23.43 -0.99
CA ARG A 222 -8.82 -23.81 -2.34
C ARG A 222 -9.94 -24.52 -3.08
N GLN A 223 -10.62 -25.46 -2.44
CA GLN A 223 -11.71 -26.23 -3.05
C GLN A 223 -12.90 -25.33 -3.41
N ILE A 224 -13.31 -24.43 -2.52
CA ILE A 224 -14.37 -23.43 -2.80
C ILE A 224 -14.08 -22.66 -4.09
N VAL A 225 -12.83 -22.26 -4.29
CA VAL A 225 -12.42 -21.48 -5.46
C VAL A 225 -12.32 -22.34 -6.73
N ILE A 226 -11.83 -23.58 -6.63
CA ILE A 226 -11.79 -24.52 -7.76
C ILE A 226 -13.20 -24.85 -8.23
N ASP A 227 -14.08 -25.23 -7.31
CA ASP A 227 -15.47 -25.60 -7.63
C ASP A 227 -16.22 -24.46 -8.31
N ARG A 228 -15.95 -23.21 -7.89
CA ARG A 228 -16.53 -22.02 -8.50
C ARG A 228 -15.98 -21.73 -9.90
N LYS A 229 -14.71 -22.03 -10.17
CA LYS A 229 -14.09 -21.80 -11.47
C LYS A 229 -14.55 -22.80 -12.54
N GLU A 230 -15.01 -23.97 -12.13
CA GLU A 230 -15.42 -25.07 -13.03
C GLU A 230 -16.93 -25.03 -13.39
N GLN A 231 -17.69 -24.10 -12.83
CA GLN A 231 -19.11 -23.84 -13.13
C GLN A 231 -19.28 -22.83 -14.26
#